data_AF-A0A5C4WTP8-F1
#
_entry.id   AF-A0A5C4WTP8-F1
#
_cell.length_a   1.000
_cell.length_b   1.000
_cell.length_c   1.000
_cell.angle_alpha   90.00
_cell.angle_beta   90.00
_cell.angle_gamma   90.00
#
_symmetry.space_group_name_H-M   'P 1'
#
loop_
_entity.id
_entity.type
_entity.pdbx_description
1 polymer ?
#
loop_
_entity_poly.entity_id
_entity_poly.type
_entity_poly.pdbx_seq_one_letter_code
_entity_poly.pdbx_strand_id
1 'polypeptide(L)'
;MSGFKRLTIEEARTLTRSELLPRIEEEQKYWYNRIRSSRMRPGDDEAFRIFNRILHAAADLDRTRADTEAMLQSRPLDEDYWRTPLGDLGVL
;
A
#
# COMPACT_ATOMS: atom_id res chain seq x y z
N MET A 1 15.48 -5.33 -16.69
CA MET A 1 14.24 -5.11 -15.90
C MET A 1 14.41 -5.86 -14.60
N SER A 2 14.50 -5.14 -13.47
CA SER A 2 14.47 -5.77 -12.15
C SER A 2 13.20 -6.64 -12.08
N GLY A 3 13.33 -7.89 -11.65
CA GLY A 3 12.19 -8.80 -11.54
C GLY A 3 11.17 -8.22 -10.57
N PHE A 4 9.89 -8.22 -10.96
CA PHE A 4 8.80 -7.83 -10.07
C PHE A 4 8.90 -8.65 -8.76
N LYS A 5 9.01 -7.94 -7.63
CA LYS A 5 9.07 -8.55 -6.29
C LYS A 5 7.82 -8.17 -5.50
N ARG A 6 7.04 -9.20 -5.12
CA ARG A 6 5.88 -9.07 -4.24
C ARG A 6 6.25 -8.42 -2.92
N LEU A 7 5.34 -7.62 -2.41
CA LEU A 7 5.43 -6.95 -1.13
C LEU A 7 5.10 -7.95 -0.02
N THR A 8 5.98 -8.06 0.97
CA THR A 8 5.75 -8.86 2.17
C THR A 8 5.25 -7.98 3.32
N ILE A 9 4.65 -8.60 4.35
CA ILE A 9 4.23 -7.88 5.57
C ILE A 9 5.44 -7.25 6.26
N GLU A 10 6.55 -7.98 6.36
CA GLU A 10 7.76 -7.48 7.01
C GLU A 10 8.35 -6.28 6.25
N GLU A 11 8.39 -6.32 4.92
CA GLU A 11 8.78 -5.14 4.14
C GLU A 11 7.81 -3.98 4.36
N ALA A 12 6.50 -4.23 4.29
CA ALA A 12 5.49 -3.19 4.46
C ALA A 12 5.58 -2.48 5.82
N ARG A 13 5.94 -3.20 6.89
CA ARG A 13 6.13 -2.63 8.23
C ARG A 13 7.28 -1.64 8.31
N THR A 14 8.32 -1.83 7.50
CA THR A 14 9.54 -1.01 7.52
C THR A 14 9.48 0.21 6.61
N LEU A 15 8.57 0.20 5.62
CA LEU A 15 8.46 1.27 4.64
C LEU A 15 7.56 2.40 5.16
N THR A 16 7.99 3.63 4.87
CA THR A 16 7.13 4.81 5.00
C THR A 16 6.02 4.78 3.94
N ARG A 17 4.97 5.57 4.11
CA ARG A 17 3.86 5.60 3.13
C ARG A 17 4.30 6.07 1.75
N SER A 18 5.21 7.04 1.69
CA SER A 18 5.76 7.55 0.44
C SER A 18 6.58 6.50 -0.32
N GLU A 19 7.26 5.59 0.39
CA GLU A 19 8.01 4.47 -0.21
C GLU A 19 7.11 3.29 -0.55
N LEU A 20 6.06 3.08 0.25
CA LEU A 20 5.12 1.97 0.11
C LEU A 20 4.17 2.16 -1.08
N LEU A 21 3.69 3.39 -1.31
CA LEU A 21 2.72 3.70 -2.38
C LEU A 21 3.19 3.25 -3.78
N PRO A 22 4.42 3.60 -4.25
CA PRO A 22 4.91 3.13 -5.54
C PRO A 22 4.96 1.60 -5.65
N ARG A 23 5.31 0.92 -4.55
CA ARG A 23 5.37 -0.55 -4.51
C ARG A 23 3.97 -1.17 -4.59
N ILE A 24 3.00 -0.59 -3.88
CA ILE A 24 1.58 -1.00 -3.97
C ILE A 24 1.05 -0.84 -5.38
N GLU A 25 1.33 0.28 -6.05
CA GLU A 25 0.89 0.51 -7.43
C GLU A 25 1.48 -0.50 -8.42
N GLU A 26 2.77 -0.83 -8.26
CA GLU A 26 3.44 -1.83 -9.10
C GLU A 26 2.80 -3.22 -8.92
N GLU A 27 2.55 -3.62 -7.67
CA GLU A 27 1.92 -4.91 -7.37
C GLU A 27 0.43 -4.94 -7.76
N GLN A 28 -0.29 -3.84 -7.63
CA GLN A 28 -1.67 -3.73 -8.13
C GLN A 28 -1.72 -3.95 -9.65
N LYS A 29 -0.80 -3.33 -10.41
CA LYS A 29 -0.67 -3.54 -11.86
C LYS A 29 -0.33 -5.00 -12.18
N TYR A 30 0.54 -5.63 -11.40
CA TYR A 30 0.86 -7.05 -11.54
C TYR A 30 -0.38 -7.94 -11.36
N TRP A 31 -1.13 -7.74 -10.27
CA TRP A 31 -2.34 -8.52 -9.97
C TRP A 31 -3.43 -8.29 -11.00
N TYR A 32 -3.67 -7.04 -11.39
CA TYR A 32 -4.62 -6.69 -12.45
C TYR A 32 -4.30 -7.43 -13.75
N ASN A 33 -3.04 -7.41 -14.19
CA ASN A 33 -2.63 -8.12 -15.41
C ASN A 33 -2.80 -9.63 -15.31
N ARG A 34 -2.48 -10.22 -14.15
CA ARG A 34 -2.65 -11.67 -13.90
C ARG A 34 -4.10 -12.09 -13.94
N ILE A 35 -4.98 -11.35 -13.26
CA ILE A 35 -6.41 -11.61 -13.21
C ILE A 35 -7.03 -11.40 -14.59
N ARG A 36 -6.76 -10.26 -15.24
CA ARG A 36 -7.29 -9.93 -16.57
C ARG A 36 -6.90 -10.94 -17.64
N SER A 37 -5.69 -11.50 -17.56
CA SER A 37 -5.20 -12.51 -18.51
C SER A 37 -5.49 -13.95 -18.10
N SER A 38 -6.27 -14.19 -17.03
CA SER A 38 -6.56 -15.53 -16.50
C SER A 38 -5.28 -16.36 -16.22
N ARG A 39 -4.22 -15.70 -15.74
CA ARG A 39 -2.90 -16.30 -15.47
C ARG A 39 -2.65 -16.59 -13.99
N MET A 40 -3.71 -16.69 -13.18
CA MET A 40 -3.60 -17.06 -11.77
C MET A 40 -3.05 -18.49 -11.63
N ARG A 41 -2.13 -18.70 -10.69
CA ARG A 41 -1.51 -19.98 -10.36
C ARG A 41 -1.92 -20.41 -8.94
N PRO A 42 -1.80 -21.70 -8.60
CA PRO A 42 -1.93 -22.15 -7.21
C PRO A 42 -1.01 -21.34 -6.28
N GLY A 43 -1.55 -20.84 -5.16
CA GLY A 43 -0.84 -20.00 -4.19
C GLY A 43 -0.85 -18.49 -4.51
N ASP A 44 -1.35 -18.08 -5.68
CA ASP A 44 -1.56 -16.66 -5.98
C ASP A 44 -2.69 -16.05 -5.14
N ASP A 45 -3.65 -16.85 -4.71
CA ASP A 45 -4.77 -16.43 -3.87
C ASP A 45 -4.31 -15.98 -2.48
N GLU A 46 -3.41 -16.74 -1.85
CA GLU A 46 -2.81 -16.38 -0.56
C GLU A 46 -1.95 -15.11 -0.69
N ALA A 47 -1.11 -15.05 -1.71
CA ALA A 47 -0.29 -13.86 -1.96
C ALA A 47 -1.14 -12.62 -2.25
N PHE A 48 -2.23 -12.76 -3.00
CA PHE A 48 -3.17 -11.67 -3.26
C PHE A 48 -3.91 -11.23 -1.99
N ARG A 49 -4.26 -12.14 -1.08
CA ARG A 49 -4.81 -11.78 0.24
C ARG A 49 -3.81 -10.98 1.08
N ILE A 50 -2.55 -11.38 1.10
CA ILE A 50 -1.48 -10.64 1.81
C ILE A 50 -1.35 -9.23 1.23
N PHE A 51 -1.29 -9.12 -0.10
CA PHE A 51 -1.27 -7.82 -0.78
C PHE A 51 -2.47 -6.95 -0.40
N ASN A 52 -3.70 -7.48 -0.44
CA ASN A 52 -4.89 -6.72 -0.06
C ASN A 52 -4.86 -6.29 1.40
N ARG A 53 -4.36 -7.12 2.32
CA ARG A 53 -4.19 -6.73 3.72
C ARG A 53 -3.25 -5.53 3.86
N ILE A 54 -2.12 -5.54 3.13
CA ILE A 54 -1.19 -4.43 3.15
C ILE A 54 -1.80 -3.17 2.51
N LEU A 55 -2.49 -3.32 1.37
CA LEU A 55 -3.21 -2.23 0.72
C LEU A 55 -4.23 -1.57 1.66
N HIS A 56 -5.04 -2.36 2.35
CA HIS A 56 -6.03 -1.85 3.28
C HIS A 56 -5.40 -1.23 4.53
N ALA A 57 -4.30 -1.77 5.04
CA ALA A 57 -3.53 -1.16 6.11
C ALA A 57 -2.91 0.19 5.70
N ALA A 58 -2.46 0.31 4.45
CA ALA A 58 -1.94 1.56 3.92
C ALA A 58 -3.05 2.60 3.66
N ALA A 59 -4.27 2.15 3.35
CA ALA A 59 -5.42 3.00 3.06
C ALA A 59 -6.14 3.44 4.35
N ASP A 60 -5.63 4.47 5.01
CA ASP A 60 -6.37 5.17 6.07
C ASP A 60 -7.38 6.15 5.44
N LEU A 61 -8.63 5.71 5.36
CA LEU A 61 -9.73 6.50 4.79
C LEU A 61 -10.06 7.74 5.63
N ASP A 62 -9.92 7.65 6.95
CA ASP A 62 -10.15 8.79 7.84
C ASP A 62 -9.07 9.84 7.67
N ARG A 63 -7.81 9.42 7.51
CA ARG A 63 -6.72 10.33 7.15
C ARG A 63 -6.91 10.94 5.78
N THR A 64 -7.31 10.15 4.78
CA THR A 64 -7.55 10.66 3.42
C THR A 64 -8.59 11.80 3.44
N ARG A 65 -9.65 11.65 4.25
CA ARG A 65 -10.64 12.70 4.47
C ARG A 65 -10.02 13.93 5.16
N ALA A 66 -9.24 13.74 6.21
CA ALA A 66 -8.59 14.83 6.95
C ALA A 66 -7.59 15.61 6.08
N ASP A 67 -6.78 14.93 5.27
CA ASP A 67 -5.81 15.54 4.35
C ASP A 67 -6.53 16.32 3.24
N THR A 68 -7.62 15.76 2.69
CA THR A 68 -8.44 16.45 1.69
C THR A 68 -9.03 17.74 2.27
N GLU A 69 -9.55 17.69 3.49
CA GLU A 69 -10.08 18.88 4.18
C GLU A 69 -8.99 19.91 4.47
N ALA A 70 -7.80 19.47 4.90
CA ALA A 70 -6.66 20.34 5.14
C ALA A 70 -6.23 21.05 3.84
N MET A 71 -6.16 20.33 2.71
CA MET A 71 -5.86 20.93 1.40
C MET A 71 -6.91 21.96 0.97
N LEU A 72 -8.20 21.65 1.15
CA LEU A 72 -9.30 22.58 0.83
C LEU A 72 -9.26 23.87 1.68
N GLN A 73 -8.75 23.76 2.90
CA GLN A 73 -8.64 24.87 3.86
C GLN A 73 -7.25 25.54 3.85
N SER A 74 -6.36 25.17 2.94
CA SER A 74 -4.95 25.63 2.89
C SER A 74 -4.22 25.45 4.23
N ARG A 75 -4.54 24.40 4.98
CA ARG A 75 -3.86 24.02 6.22
C ARG A 75 -2.72 23.04 5.93
N PRO A 76 -1.65 23.04 6.73
CA PRO A 76 -0.54 22.10 6.57
C PRO A 76 -1.03 20.65 6.74
N LEU A 77 -0.47 19.76 5.93
CA LEU A 77 -0.65 18.32 6.07
C LEU A 77 0.15 17.82 7.27
N ASP A 78 -0.28 16.71 7.86
CA ASP A 78 0.49 16.02 8.89
C ASP A 78 1.62 15.23 8.22
N GLU A 79 2.82 15.80 8.27
CA GLU A 79 4.00 15.18 7.69
C GLU A 79 4.40 13.89 8.42
N ASP A 80 4.06 13.75 9.70
CA ASP A 80 4.43 12.58 10.51
C ASP A 80 3.68 11.34 10.04
N TYR A 81 2.41 11.50 9.66
CA TYR A 81 1.63 10.41 9.05
C TYR A 81 2.32 9.84 7.79
N TRP A 82 2.90 10.71 6.95
CA TRP A 82 3.53 10.29 5.69
C TRP A 82 4.93 9.72 5.88
N ARG A 83 5.64 10.12 6.94
CA ARG A 83 7.03 9.72 7.21
C ARG A 83 7.18 8.56 8.19
N THR A 84 6.14 8.21 8.94
CA THR A 84 6.20 7.10 9.89
C THR A 84 5.97 5.76 9.19
N PRO A 85 6.84 4.75 9.39
CA PRO A 85 6.64 3.40 8.89
C PRO A 85 5.31 2.78 9.37
N LEU A 86 4.72 1.89 8.56
CA LEU A 86 3.44 1.25 8.92
C LEU A 86 3.51 0.41 10.21
N GLY A 87 4.66 -0.24 10.46
CA GLY A 87 4.86 -1.06 11.65
C GLY A 87 4.76 -0.24 12.94
N ASP A 88 5.31 0.96 12.92
CA ASP A 88 5.35 1.86 14.09
C ASP A 88 3.97 2.44 14.45
N LEU A 89 3.01 2.32 13.54
CA LEU A 89 1.62 2.75 13.72
C LEU A 89 0.70 1.62 14.19
N GLY A 90 1.22 0.40 14.35
CA GLY A 90 0.43 -0.76 14.82
C GLY A 90 -0.62 -1.26 13.83
N VAL A 91 -0.50 -0.89 12.54
CA VAL A 91 -1.54 -1.15 11.52
C VAL A 91 -1.40 -2.55 10.87
N LEU A 92 -0.29 -3.26 11.10
CA LEU A 92 0.03 -4.55 10.46
C LEU A 92 0.52 -5.65 11.39
#